data_AF-A0A7X7H289-F1
#
_entry.id   AF-A0A7X7H289-F1
#
_cell.length_a   1.000
_cell.length_b   1.000
_cell.length_c   1.000
_cell.angle_alpha   90.00
_cell.angle_beta   90.00
_cell.angle_gamma   90.00
#
_symmetry.space_group_name_H-M   'P 1'
#
loop_
_entity.id
_entity.type
_entity.pdbx_description
1 polymer ?
#
loop_
_entity_poly.entity_id
_entity_poly.type
_entity_poly.pdbx_seq_one_letter_code
_entity_poly.pdbx_strand_id
1 'polypeptide(L)'
;MKKTIKILTAILFSAVATIVVGQNNRVLADDETPVVTLGTSLTDSQKDGTLKILTAPLNGGNYQTITVTGSDLVRYLNPSGDNFTTSSGVWSSAMIQKTSSGSGINVKILDYNGKNNITTITANQYK
;
A
#
# COMPACT_ATOMS: atom_id res chain seq x y z
N MET A 1 68.76 2.24 -13.77
CA MET A 1 67.84 1.27 -13.10
C MET A 1 66.76 2.08 -12.36
N LYS A 2 65.66 2.44 -13.01
CA LYS A 2 64.39 1.68 -13.11
C LYS A 2 63.72 1.34 -11.75
N LYS A 3 63.57 2.27 -10.78
CA LYS A 3 62.81 1.97 -9.55
C LYS A 3 61.89 3.05 -8.98
N THR A 4 61.76 4.24 -9.57
CA THR A 4 60.93 5.33 -8.98
C THR A 4 59.61 5.62 -9.70
N ILE A 5 59.36 5.07 -10.88
CA ILE A 5 58.12 5.29 -11.67
C ILE A 5 57.18 4.07 -11.55
N LYS A 6 56.89 3.63 -10.34
CA LYS A 6 55.84 2.60 -10.10
C LYS A 6 54.84 2.96 -9.00
N ILE A 7 55.08 4.02 -8.24
CA ILE A 7 54.20 4.39 -7.11
C ILE A 7 53.10 5.36 -7.55
N LEU A 8 53.33 6.19 -8.57
CA LEU A 8 52.33 7.16 -9.03
C LEU A 8 51.19 6.53 -9.86
N THR A 9 51.44 5.37 -10.49
CA THR A 9 50.42 4.65 -11.29
C THR A 9 49.46 3.81 -10.44
N ALA A 10 49.81 3.52 -9.19
CA ALA A 10 48.95 2.75 -8.28
C ALA A 10 47.82 3.60 -7.65
N ILE A 11 47.99 4.92 -7.61
CA ILE A 11 46.98 5.85 -7.06
C ILE A 11 45.93 6.21 -8.13
N LEU A 12 46.28 6.15 -9.42
CA LEU A 12 45.33 6.47 -10.49
C LEU A 12 44.30 5.37 -10.76
N PHE A 13 44.55 4.13 -10.30
CA PHE A 13 43.61 3.02 -10.43
C PHE A 13 42.62 2.88 -9.27
N SER A 14 42.84 3.56 -8.13
CA SER A 14 41.90 3.50 -7.00
C SER A 14 40.78 4.55 -7.06
N ALA A 15 40.81 5.46 -8.05
CA ALA A 15 39.81 6.52 -8.20
C ALA A 15 38.59 6.12 -9.04
N VAL A 16 38.58 4.94 -9.68
CA VAL A 16 37.47 4.48 -10.55
C VAL A 16 36.51 3.52 -9.82
N ALA A 17 36.69 3.30 -8.51
CA ALA A 17 35.89 2.34 -7.75
C ALA A 17 34.79 2.96 -6.87
N THR A 18 34.58 4.28 -6.89
CA THR A 18 33.71 4.97 -5.90
C THR A 18 32.40 5.57 -6.45
N ILE A 19 32.02 5.31 -7.71
CA ILE A 19 30.72 5.78 -8.24
C ILE A 19 29.83 4.60 -8.64
N VAL A 20 29.65 3.67 -7.72
CA VAL A 20 28.41 2.89 -7.64
C VAL A 20 27.86 3.04 -6.21
N VAL A 21 27.81 4.29 -5.73
CA VAL A 21 27.00 4.63 -4.57
C VAL A 21 25.55 4.40 -4.99
N GLY A 22 24.89 3.48 -4.29
CA GLY A 22 23.61 2.91 -4.68
C GLY A 22 22.62 3.91 -5.21
N GLN A 23 22.32 3.79 -6.50
CA GLN A 23 21.05 4.21 -7.06
C GLN A 23 19.98 3.32 -6.42
N ASN A 24 19.58 3.68 -5.20
CA ASN A 24 18.34 3.25 -4.63
C ASN A 24 17.26 3.89 -5.51
N ASN A 25 16.87 3.22 -6.59
CA ASN A 25 15.69 3.56 -7.36
C ASN A 25 14.49 3.34 -6.44
N ARG A 26 14.23 4.33 -5.58
CA ARG A 26 13.01 4.37 -4.81
C ARG A 26 11.92 4.69 -5.81
N VAL A 27 11.11 3.69 -6.12
CA VAL A 27 9.89 3.90 -6.88
C VAL A 27 9.00 4.73 -5.94
N LEU A 28 9.02 6.04 -6.13
CA LEU A 28 8.04 6.92 -5.50
C LEU A 28 6.71 6.65 -6.21
N ALA A 29 5.64 6.42 -5.45
CA ALA A 29 4.31 6.62 -6.01
C ALA A 29 4.27 8.06 -6.56
N ASP A 30 4.05 8.20 -7.86
CA ASP A 30 3.99 9.49 -8.57
C ASP A 30 2.76 10.31 -8.11
N ASP A 31 1.77 9.61 -7.54
CA ASP A 31 0.54 10.18 -7.01
C ASP A 31 0.44 9.98 -5.49
N GLU A 32 0.30 11.09 -4.77
CA GLU A 32 0.08 11.14 -3.31
C GLU A 32 -1.42 11.12 -2.96
N THR A 33 -2.30 11.07 -3.97
CA THR A 33 -3.76 11.06 -3.78
C THR A 33 -4.17 9.84 -2.95
N PRO A 34 -4.88 10.05 -1.82
CA PRO A 34 -5.39 8.94 -1.02
C PRO A 34 -6.28 8.00 -1.83
N VAL A 35 -6.17 6.70 -1.57
CA VAL A 35 -6.96 5.67 -2.23
C VAL A 35 -7.88 5.00 -1.23
N VAL A 36 -9.17 4.95 -1.55
CA VAL A 36 -10.19 4.22 -0.80
C VAL A 36 -10.50 2.91 -1.52
N THR A 37 -10.33 1.79 -0.84
CA THR A 37 -10.75 0.47 -1.32
C THR A 37 -12.14 0.15 -0.80
N LEU A 38 -13.03 -0.29 -1.68
CA LEU A 38 -14.38 -0.74 -1.34
C LEU A 38 -14.61 -2.16 -1.81
N GLY A 39 -15.19 -2.99 -0.95
CA GLY A 39 -15.54 -4.37 -1.31
C GLY A 39 -16.77 -4.48 -2.21
N THR A 40 -16.76 -5.42 -3.16
CA THR A 40 -17.88 -5.64 -4.10
C THR A 40 -19.19 -6.10 -3.48
N SER A 41 -19.19 -6.72 -2.29
CA SER A 41 -20.43 -7.18 -1.61
C SER A 41 -21.14 -6.09 -0.81
N LEU A 42 -20.53 -4.92 -0.67
CA LEU A 42 -21.23 -3.79 -0.08
C LEU A 42 -22.38 -3.38 -0.99
N THR A 43 -23.58 -3.26 -0.42
CA THR A 43 -24.68 -2.56 -1.11
C THR A 43 -24.30 -1.09 -1.30
N ASP A 44 -24.99 -0.38 -2.19
CA ASP A 44 -24.63 1.02 -2.47
C ASP A 44 -24.75 1.91 -1.23
N SER A 45 -25.79 1.71 -0.40
CA SER A 45 -25.91 2.40 0.89
C SER A 45 -24.76 2.08 1.86
N GLN A 46 -24.27 0.83 1.86
CA GLN A 46 -23.11 0.45 2.66
C GLN A 46 -21.83 1.10 2.13
N LYS A 47 -21.64 1.18 0.80
CA LYS A 47 -20.53 1.89 0.19
C LYS A 47 -20.53 3.36 0.61
N ASP A 48 -21.66 4.05 0.52
CA ASP A 48 -21.78 5.46 0.90
C ASP A 48 -21.43 5.69 2.36
N GLY A 49 -21.96 4.86 3.27
CA GLY A 49 -21.67 4.93 4.69
C GLY A 49 -20.19 4.68 5.01
N THR A 50 -19.61 3.64 4.40
CA THR A 50 -18.19 3.31 4.52
C THR A 50 -17.30 4.43 3.98
N LEU A 51 -17.63 4.98 2.81
CA LEU A 51 -16.88 6.04 2.17
C LEU A 51 -16.85 7.28 3.07
N LYS A 52 -18.02 7.71 3.54
CA LYS A 52 -18.16 8.87 4.44
C LYS A 52 -17.25 8.76 5.66
N ILE A 53 -17.14 7.58 6.26
CA ILE A 53 -16.31 7.37 7.45
C ILE A 53 -14.83 7.34 7.09
N LEU A 54 -14.45 6.59 6.07
CA LEU A 54 -13.06 6.43 5.64
C LEU A 54 -12.45 7.74 5.11
N THR A 55 -13.26 8.62 4.50
CA THR A 55 -12.81 9.90 3.96
C THR A 55 -13.00 11.07 4.92
N ALA A 56 -13.69 10.90 6.04
CA ALA A 56 -13.84 11.98 7.05
C ALA A 56 -12.49 12.60 7.48
N PRO A 57 -11.40 11.83 7.70
CA PRO A 57 -10.10 12.40 8.04
C PRO A 57 -9.49 13.29 6.95
N LEU A 58 -9.94 13.17 5.69
CA LEU A 58 -9.45 13.99 4.58
C LEU A 58 -10.07 15.40 4.57
N ASN A 59 -11.08 15.67 5.39
CA ASN A 59 -11.72 16.99 5.53
C ASN A 59 -12.14 17.62 4.19
N GLY A 60 -12.70 16.80 3.28
CA GLY A 60 -13.12 17.24 1.95
C GLY A 60 -12.02 17.24 0.88
N GLY A 61 -10.82 16.76 1.21
CA GLY A 61 -9.75 16.54 0.24
C GLY A 61 -10.09 15.48 -0.82
N ASN A 62 -9.37 15.54 -1.94
CA ASN A 62 -9.53 14.59 -3.05
C ASN A 62 -9.06 13.18 -2.66
N TYR A 63 -9.68 12.18 -3.28
CA TYR A 63 -9.31 10.78 -3.16
C TYR A 63 -9.74 10.02 -4.41
N GLN A 64 -9.16 8.85 -4.60
CA GLN A 64 -9.59 7.88 -5.62
C GLN A 64 -10.28 6.70 -4.94
N THR A 65 -11.21 6.07 -5.65
CA THR A 65 -11.88 4.87 -5.17
C THR A 65 -11.55 3.71 -6.09
N ILE A 66 -11.17 2.57 -5.51
CA ILE A 66 -10.98 1.32 -6.22
C ILE A 66 -11.89 0.24 -5.62
N THR A 67 -12.40 -0.62 -6.49
CA THR A 67 -13.25 -1.74 -6.08
C THR A 67 -12.41 -3.00 -5.93
N VAL A 68 -12.53 -3.67 -4.79
CA VAL A 68 -11.85 -4.92 -4.49
C VAL A 68 -12.78 -6.10 -4.74
N THR A 69 -12.31 -7.03 -5.57
CA THR A 69 -13.03 -8.23 -6.01
C THR A 69 -12.45 -9.50 -5.40
N GLY A 70 -13.14 -10.64 -5.55
CA GLY A 70 -12.60 -11.93 -5.13
C GLY A 70 -11.37 -12.37 -5.90
N SER A 71 -11.25 -11.96 -7.16
CA SER A 71 -10.04 -12.20 -7.95
C SER A 71 -8.82 -11.50 -7.35
N ASP A 72 -9.00 -10.29 -6.81
CA ASP A 72 -7.92 -9.57 -6.14
C ASP A 72 -7.50 -10.29 -4.84
N LEU A 73 -8.47 -10.78 -4.06
CA LEU A 73 -8.18 -11.56 -2.86
C LEU A 73 -7.41 -12.84 -3.16
N VAL A 74 -7.83 -13.61 -4.17
CA VAL A 74 -7.13 -14.84 -4.58
C VAL A 74 -5.68 -14.50 -4.97
N ARG A 75 -5.51 -13.45 -5.78
CA ARG A 75 -4.20 -13.02 -6.27
C ARG A 75 -3.23 -12.63 -5.14
N TYR A 76 -3.71 -11.90 -4.14
CA TYR A 76 -2.82 -11.29 -3.13
C TYR A 76 -2.79 -12.05 -1.80
N LEU A 77 -3.86 -12.76 -1.44
CA LEU A 77 -4.05 -13.38 -0.13
C LEU A 77 -4.26 -14.89 -0.19
N ASN A 78 -4.40 -15.49 -1.38
CA ASN A 78 -4.44 -16.95 -1.54
C ASN A 78 -3.28 -17.52 -2.39
N PRO A 79 -2.01 -17.21 -2.09
CA PRO A 79 -0.89 -17.78 -2.85
C PRO A 79 -0.74 -19.30 -2.63
N SER A 80 -1.32 -19.87 -1.57
CA SER A 80 -1.18 -21.29 -1.19
C SER A 80 -2.43 -22.15 -1.44
N GLY A 81 -3.57 -21.56 -1.83
CA GLY A 81 -4.75 -22.29 -2.33
C GLY A 81 -5.94 -22.43 -1.38
N ASP A 82 -5.79 -22.29 -0.06
CA ASP A 82 -6.72 -22.95 0.85
C ASP A 82 -7.89 -22.12 1.42
N ASN A 83 -7.90 -20.78 1.33
CA ASN A 83 -8.85 -19.99 2.16
C ASN A 83 -9.70 -18.91 1.46
N PHE A 84 -9.40 -18.53 0.21
CA PHE A 84 -10.19 -17.53 -0.52
C PHE A 84 -10.48 -18.00 -1.95
N THR A 85 -11.71 -17.83 -2.39
CA THR A 85 -12.14 -18.08 -3.76
C THR A 85 -12.59 -16.78 -4.41
N THR A 86 -12.74 -16.77 -5.73
CA THR A 86 -13.29 -15.62 -6.45
C THR A 86 -14.74 -15.30 -6.06
N SER A 87 -15.43 -16.24 -5.40
CA SER A 87 -16.78 -16.09 -4.88
C SER A 87 -16.85 -15.63 -3.42
N SER A 88 -15.72 -15.38 -2.74
CA SER A 88 -15.71 -15.05 -1.31
C SER A 88 -16.36 -13.69 -1.00
N GLY A 89 -17.58 -13.62 -0.46
CA GLY A 89 -18.32 -12.37 -0.22
C GLY A 89 -17.80 -11.39 0.86
N VAL A 90 -16.61 -11.62 1.43
CA VAL A 90 -16.06 -10.84 2.56
C VAL A 90 -14.87 -10.01 2.11
N TRP A 91 -15.00 -8.69 2.11
CA TRP A 91 -13.92 -7.79 1.71
C TRP A 91 -13.81 -6.62 2.67
N SER A 92 -12.57 -6.33 3.05
CA SER A 92 -12.23 -5.16 3.85
C SER A 92 -12.26 -3.90 2.99
N SER A 93 -12.77 -2.82 3.55
CA SER A 93 -12.65 -1.47 2.98
C SER A 93 -11.66 -0.68 3.80
N ALA A 94 -10.79 0.10 3.16
CA ALA A 94 -9.75 0.88 3.82
C ALA A 94 -9.48 2.16 3.05
N MET A 95 -8.93 3.17 3.74
CA MET A 95 -8.33 4.34 3.10
C MET A 95 -6.84 4.32 3.35
N ILE A 96 -6.06 4.44 2.28
CA ILE A 96 -4.62 4.44 2.29
C ILE A 96 -4.17 5.85 1.90
N GLN A 97 -3.46 6.50 2.80
CA GLN A 97 -2.84 7.79 2.60
C GLN A 97 -1.33 7.65 2.79
N LYS A 98 -0.56 8.21 1.87
CA LYS A 98 0.90 8.24 1.98
C LYS A 98 1.32 9.25 3.06
N THR A 99 2.31 8.85 3.84
CA THR A 99 2.91 9.67 4.90
C THR A 99 4.37 9.95 4.56
N SER A 100 5.02 10.80 5.36
CA SER A 100 6.45 11.11 5.20
C SER A 100 7.30 9.83 5.16
N SER A 101 8.35 9.85 4.33
CA SER A 101 9.24 8.69 4.20
C SER A 101 9.85 8.31 5.56
N GLY A 102 9.96 7.01 5.83
CA GLY A 102 10.54 6.50 7.08
C GLY A 102 9.54 6.31 8.23
N SER A 103 8.27 6.70 8.06
CA SER A 103 7.24 6.59 9.09
C SER A 103 6.56 5.21 9.19
N GLY A 104 6.88 4.27 8.29
CA GLY A 104 6.25 2.95 8.25
C GLY A 104 4.75 3.00 7.94
N ILE A 105 4.04 1.91 8.24
CA ILE A 105 2.58 1.82 8.09
C ILE A 105 1.94 2.24 9.41
N ASN A 106 1.11 3.29 9.37
CA ASN A 106 0.32 3.74 10.52
C ASN A 106 -1.13 3.32 10.31
N VAL A 107 -1.65 2.51 11.23
CA VAL A 107 -3.03 1.99 11.15
C VAL A 107 -3.90 2.75 12.15
N LYS A 108 -5.00 3.32 11.64
CA LYS A 108 -6.04 3.94 12.46
C LYS A 108 -7.37 3.23 12.21
N ILE A 109 -7.98 2.76 13.29
CA ILE A 109 -9.33 2.18 13.25
C ILE A 109 -10.30 3.32 13.51
N LEU A 110 -11.25 3.50 12.57
CA LEU A 110 -12.29 4.52 12.68
C LEU A 110 -13.57 3.86 13.18
N ASP A 111 -14.31 4.58 14.02
CA ASP A 111 -15.59 4.09 14.51
C ASP A 111 -16.60 4.04 13.36
N TYR A 112 -17.30 2.91 13.25
CA TYR A 112 -18.40 2.72 12.32
C TYR A 112 -19.69 2.55 13.11
N ASN A 113 -20.67 3.43 12.87
CA ASN A 113 -21.92 3.48 13.64
C ASN A 113 -21.71 3.51 15.16
N GLY A 114 -20.74 4.31 15.63
CA GLY A 114 -20.46 4.48 17.06
C GLY A 114 -19.75 3.29 17.72
N LYS A 115 -19.25 2.34 16.94
CA LYS A 115 -18.45 1.20 17.44
C LYS A 115 -17.05 1.23 16.85
N ASN A 116 -16.04 1.15 17.71
CA ASN A 116 -14.68 0.87 17.31
C ASN A 116 -14.61 -0.56 16.79
N ASN A 117 -14.49 -0.74 15.49
CA ASN A 117 -14.53 -2.06 14.89
C ASN A 117 -13.53 -2.24 13.75
N ILE A 118 -12.71 -3.28 13.86
CA ILE A 118 -11.81 -3.75 12.80
C ILE A 118 -12.59 -4.55 11.74
N THR A 119 -13.71 -5.15 12.13
CA THR A 119 -14.44 -6.12 11.30
C THR A 119 -15.94 -6.09 11.61
N THR A 120 -16.74 -5.49 10.73
CA THR A 120 -18.21 -5.64 10.81
C THR A 120 -18.62 -6.79 9.92
N ILE A 121 -19.01 -7.91 10.54
CA ILE A 121 -19.61 -9.03 9.81
C ILE A 121 -21.08 -8.68 9.51
N THR A 122 -21.45 -8.63 8.23
CA THR A 122 -22.85 -8.39 7.83
C THR A 122 -23.47 -9.70 7.33
N ALA A 123 -24.78 -9.87 7.47
CA ALA A 123 -25.47 -11.08 7.00
C ALA A 123 -25.24 -11.37 5.50
N ASN A 124 -24.94 -10.35 4.70
CA ASN A 124 -24.63 -10.47 3.28
C ASN A 124 -23.26 -11.09 2.98
N GLN A 125 -22.39 -11.23 3.97
CA GLN A 125 -21.06 -11.83 3.82
C GLN A 125 -21.07 -13.37 3.75
N TYR A 126 -22.21 -14.01 4.06
CA TYR A 126 -22.42 -15.46 3.98
C TYR A 126 -23.25 -15.89 2.77
N LYS A 127 -23.48 -14.99 1.81
CA LYS A 127 -24.22 -15.30 0.58
C LYS A 127 -23.32 -15.89 -0.48
#